data_AF-A0A2E0FDD7-F1
#
_entry.id   AF-A0A2E0FDD7-F1
#
_cell.length_a   1.000
_cell.length_b   1.000
_cell.length_c   1.000
_cell.angle_alpha   90.00
_cell.angle_beta   90.00
_cell.angle_gamma   90.00
#
_symmetry.space_group_name_H-M   'P 1'
#
loop_
_entity.id
_entity.type
_entity.pdbx_description
1 polymer ?
#
loop_
_entity_poly.entity_id
_entity_poly.type
_entity_poly.pdbx_seq_one_letter_code
_entity_poly.pdbx_strand_id
1 'polypeptide(L)' 'MKNYPKMFYATEKKLIHKVGYTVALAMMAVGVAETIHSVPYIVKGESNLVGMVLGPAGIIAGGAMAGLYLKEAGVVY' A
#
# COMPACT_ATOMS: atom_id res chain seq x y z
N MET A 1 -10.29 -17.00 -3.05
CA MET A 1 -9.18 -16.03 -3.21
C MET A 1 -8.08 -16.36 -2.21
N LYS A 2 -6.80 -16.26 -2.59
CA LYS A 2 -5.68 -16.46 -1.66
C LYS A 2 -5.54 -15.24 -0.74
N ASN A 3 -5.31 -15.48 0.55
CA ASN A 3 -5.06 -14.42 1.52
C ASN A 3 -3.55 -14.24 1.70
N TYR A 4 -2.94 -13.43 0.84
CA TYR A 4 -1.49 -13.19 0.84
C TYR A 4 -0.95 -12.61 2.15
N PRO A 5 -1.61 -11.64 2.81
CA PRO A 5 -1.15 -11.16 4.11
C PRO A 5 -1.06 -12.27 5.17
N LYS A 6 -2.09 -13.11 5.27
CA LYS A 6 -2.09 -14.25 6.20
C LYS A 6 -0.95 -15.22 5.91
N MET A 7 -0.70 -15.53 4.63
CA MET A 7 0.40 -16.39 4.22
C MET A 7 1.76 -15.77 4.57
N PHE A 8 1.94 -14.47 4.32
CA PHE A 8 3.17 -13.76 4.66
C PHE A 8 3.49 -13.80 6.16
N TYR A 9 2.53 -13.44 7.03
CA TYR A 9 2.78 -13.42 8.47
C TYR A 9 3.04 -14.81 9.08
N ALA A 10 2.53 -15.86 8.43
CA ALA A 10 2.78 -17.26 8.81
C ALA A 10 4.16 -17.76 8.34
N THR A 11 4.62 -17.36 7.15
CA THR A 11 5.90 -17.80 6.58
C THR A 11 7.09 -17.00 7.09
N GLU A 12 6.95 -15.68 7.19
CA GLU A 12 8.05 -14.78 7.55
C GLU A 12 8.43 -14.92 9.04
N LYS A 13 9.73 -14.90 9.32
CA LYS A 13 10.29 -14.99 10.68
C LYS A 13 10.99 -13.70 11.10
N LYS A 14 11.50 -12.91 10.15
CA LYS A 14 12.21 -11.65 10.42
C LYS A 14 11.21 -10.58 10.86
N LEU A 15 11.34 -10.10 12.09
CA LEU A 15 10.43 -9.09 12.66
C LEU A 15 10.40 -7.81 11.82
N ILE A 16 11.56 -7.36 11.34
CA ILE A 16 11.67 -6.15 10.50
C ILE A 16 10.87 -6.28 9.18
N HIS A 17 10.79 -7.48 8.60
CA HIS A 17 9.96 -7.72 7.42
C HIS A 17 8.45 -7.67 7.75
N LYS A 18 8.04 -8.20 8.90
CA LYS A 18 6.65 -8.10 9.37
C LYS A 18 6.22 -6.65 9.57
N VAL A 19 7.06 -5.86 10.24
CA VAL A 19 6.82 -4.43 10.43
C VAL A 19 6.77 -3.70 9.09
N GLY A 20 7.77 -3.91 8.22
CA GLY A 20 7.82 -3.27 6.91
C GLY A 20 6.63 -3.61 6.03
N TYR A 21 6.19 -4.88 6.01
CA TYR A 21 5.00 -5.29 5.27
C TYR A 21 3.71 -4.70 5.86
N THR A 22 3.59 -4.63 7.18
CA THR A 22 2.46 -3.96 7.84
C THR A 22 2.38 -2.49 7.43
N VAL A 23 3.53 -1.79 7.46
CA VAL A 23 3.63 -0.38 7.04
C VAL A 23 3.28 -0.23 5.56
N ALA A 24 3.75 -1.13 4.70
CA ALA A 24 3.43 -1.12 3.27
C ALA A 24 1.92 -1.26 3.02
N LEU A 25 1.26 -2.20 3.71
CA LEU A 25 -0.20 -2.36 3.64
C LEU A 25 -0.95 -1.13 4.18
N ALA A 26 -0.48 -0.55 5.29
CA ALA A 26 -1.06 0.67 5.85
C ALA A 26 -0.92 1.85 4.86
N MET A 27 0.23 1.98 4.21
CA MET A 27 0.48 3.01 3.19
C MET A 27 -0.45 2.85 1.99
N MET A 28 -0.71 1.62 1.54
CA MET A 28 -1.73 1.38 0.50
C MET A 28 -3.12 1.81 0.96
N ALA A 29 -3.53 1.43 2.17
CA ALA A 29 -4.84 1.77 2.72
C ALA A 29 -5.01 3.30 2.86
N VAL A 30 -3.99 4.00 3.35
CA VAL A 30 -3.95 5.46 3.40
C VAL A 30 -4.01 6.05 2.00
N GLY A 31 -3.25 5.51 1.03
CA GLY A 31 -3.30 5.97 -0.35
C GLY A 31 -4.69 5.84 -0.99
N VAL A 32 -5.43 4.76 -0.70
CA VAL A 32 -6.83 4.61 -1.13
C VAL A 32 -7.72 5.66 -0.45
N ALA A 33 -7.58 5.85 0.86
CA ALA A 33 -8.35 6.85 1.59
C ALA A 33 -8.10 8.28 1.08
N GLU A 34 -6.84 8.64 0.84
CA GLU A 34 -6.42 9.92 0.25
C GLU A 34 -6.96 10.10 -1.17
N THR A 35 -6.96 9.03 -1.97
CA THR A 35 -7.52 9.07 -3.32
C THR A 35 -9.02 9.36 -3.26
N ILE A 36 -9.78 8.65 -2.43
CA ILE A 36 -11.23 8.89 -2.26
C ILE A 36 -11.49 10.29 -1.70
N HIS A 37 -10.71 10.69 -0.69
CA HIS A 37 -10.84 11.98 -0.03
C HIS A 37 -10.58 13.15 -0.99
N SER A 38 -9.65 13.01 -1.94
CA SER A 38 -9.30 14.07 -2.89
C SER A 38 -10.31 14.27 -4.02
N VAL A 39 -11.11 13.26 -4.39
CA VAL A 39 -12.07 13.35 -5.52
C VAL A 39 -12.97 14.59 -5.45
N PRO A 40 -13.66 14.91 -4.33
CA PRO A 40 -14.54 16.07 -4.28
C PRO A 40 -13.80 17.40 -4.51
N TYR A 41 -12.57 17.54 -4.01
CA TYR A 41 -11.75 18.75 -4.17
C TYR A 41 -11.23 18.89 -5.59
N ILE A 42 -10.94 17.77 -6.26
CA ILE A 42 -10.59 17.75 -7.69
C ILE A 42 -11.77 18.24 -8.52
N VAL A 43 -12.98 17.73 -8.26
CA VAL A 43 -14.19 18.14 -8.98
C VAL A 43 -14.50 19.63 -8.78
N LYS A 44 -14.20 20.18 -7.60
CA LYS A 44 -14.37 21.63 -7.30
C LYS A 44 -13.25 22.52 -7.85
N GLY A 45 -12.19 21.95 -8.42
CA GLY A 45 -11.01 22.71 -8.86
C GLY A 45 -10.16 23.25 -7.70
N GLU A 46 -10.34 22.72 -6.50
CA GLU A 46 -9.63 23.13 -5.26
C GLU A 46 -8.34 22.32 -5.02
N SER A 47 -8.09 21.30 -5.82
CA SER A 47 -6.90 20.43 -5.70
C SER A 47 -5.80 20.82 -6.68
N ASN A 48 -4.54 20.76 -6.23
CA ASN A 48 -3.37 20.95 -7.08
C ASN A 48 -2.77 19.57 -7.49
N LEU A 49 -1.77 19.59 -8.37
CA LEU A 49 -1.14 18.36 -8.86
C LEU A 49 -0.63 17.45 -7.72
N VAL A 50 -0.10 18.04 -6.65
CA VAL A 50 0.40 17.27 -5.49
C VAL A 50 -0.75 16.56 -4.78
N GLY A 51 -1.85 17.26 -4.50
CA GLY A 51 -3.04 16.69 -3.87
C GLY A 51 -3.68 15.59 -4.71
N MET A 52 -3.64 15.72 -6.04
CA MET A 52 -4.14 14.69 -6.97
C MET A 52 -3.28 13.41 -6.99
N VAL A 53 -1.96 13.54 -6.82
CA VAL A 53 -1.01 12.44 -6.98
C VAL A 53 -0.71 11.72 -5.66
N LEU A 54 -0.90 12.37 -4.50
CA LEU A 54 -0.52 11.84 -3.19
C LEU A 54 -1.15 10.46 -2.89
N GLY A 55 -2.46 10.32 -3.07
CA GLY A 55 -3.17 9.06 -2.87
C GLY A 55 -2.66 7.94 -3.79
N PRO A 56 -2.68 8.13 -5.13
CA PRO A 56 -2.13 7.16 -6.08
C PRO A 56 -0.67 6.78 -5.80
N ALA A 57 0.18 7.74 -5.44
CA ALA A 57 1.57 7.48 -5.08
C ALA A 57 1.67 6.58 -3.83
N GLY A 58 0.82 6.80 -2.82
CA GLY A 58 0.70 5.94 -1.63
C GLY A 58 0.34 4.50 -1.98
N ILE A 59 -0.64 4.31 -2.87
CA ILE A 59 -1.08 2.99 -3.34
C ILE A 59 0.07 2.28 -4.06
N ILE A 60 0.73 2.95 -5.01
CA ILE A 60 1.78 2.36 -5.83
C ILE A 60 3.00 2.01 -4.98
N ALA A 61 3.49 2.93 -4.15
CA ALA A 61 4.68 2.71 -3.34
C ALA A 61 4.42 1.63 -2.27
N GLY A 62 3.28 1.68 -1.58
CA GLY A 62 2.88 0.65 -0.62
C GLY A 62 2.70 -0.71 -1.29
N GLY A 63 2.07 -0.76 -2.46
CA GLY A 63 1.84 -1.98 -3.22
C GLY A 63 3.12 -2.61 -3.75
N ALA A 64 4.04 -1.80 -4.27
CA ALA A 64 5.35 -2.26 -4.72
C ALA A 64 6.15 -2.86 -3.55
N MET A 65 6.23 -2.16 -2.41
CA MET A 65 6.88 -2.66 -1.19
C MET A 65 6.24 -3.95 -0.69
N ALA A 66 4.91 -4.02 -0.60
CA ALA A 66 4.20 -5.22 -0.18
C ALA A 66 4.47 -6.40 -1.13
N GLY A 67 4.52 -6.15 -2.44
CA GLY A 67 4.88 -7.15 -3.45
C GLY A 67 6.30 -7.68 -3.28
N LEU A 68 7.27 -6.80 -3.01
CA LEU A 68 8.66 -7.20 -2.75
C LEU A 68 8.78 -8.07 -1.50
N TYR A 69 8.08 -7.74 -0.41
CA TYR A 69 8.03 -8.59 0.79
C TYR A 69 7.40 -9.96 0.51
N LEU A 70 6.34 -10.02 -0.30
CA LEU A 70 5.73 -11.30 -0.69
C LEU A 70 6.68 -12.18 -1.50
N LYS A 71 7.49 -11.58 -2.40
CA LYS A 71 8.51 -12.29 -3.17
C LYS A 71 9.68 -12.76 -2.31
N GLU A 72 10.18 -11.89 -1.44
CA GLU A 72 11.24 -12.21 -0.48
C GLU A 72 10.83 -13.37 0.46
N ALA A 73 9.56 -13.40 0.89
CA ALA A 73 9.03 -14.47 1.72
C ALA A 73 8.63 -15.74 0.92
N GLY A 74 8.83 -15.77 -0.40
CA GLY A 74 8.47 -16.90 -1.26
C GLY A 74 6.96 -17.18 -1.35
N VAL A 75 6.12 -16.18 -1.03
CA VAL A 75 4.65 -16.30 -1.09
C VAL A 75 4.13 -16.07 -2.51
N VAL A 76 4.83 -15.25 -3.30
CA VAL A 76 4.54 -14.91 -4.70
C VAL A 76 5.86 -14.94 -5.49
N TYR A 77 5.80 -15.21 -6.80
CA TYR A 77 6.97 -15.30 -7.69
C TYR A 77 6.91 -14.20 -8.75
#